data_AF-A0A2E8DZU3-F1
#
_entry.id   AF-A0A2E8DZU3-F1
#
_cell.length_a   1.000
_cell.length_b   1.000
_cell.length_c   1.000
_cell.angle_alpha   90.00
_cell.angle_beta   90.00
_cell.angle_gamma   90.00
#
_symmetry.space_group_name_H-M   'P 1'
#
loop_
_entity.id
_entity.type
_entity.pdbx_description
1 polymer ?
#
loop_
_entity_poly.entity_id
_entity_poly.type
_entity_poly.pdbx_seq_one_letter_code
_entity_poly.pdbx_strand_id
1 'polypeptide(L)'
;MAKHLSATGKNCKCGKPIDSCSDTAEDDYCSLYCHRFYTEGHQKIPLSDSKHHKNHPMKYPPIEQNCDMCGDTFNLGYNDASGRNRSRFCSRECYFELIGSRRHAKKKWIILRILDQRGPLTSGELGKIMDKFDTKGNARVIGSTMRPWIAKGWVDRYDAGYSDKFGKKLQLYELVYDGPIGQMIHPNYTAKI
;
A
#
# COMPACT_ATOMS: atom_id res chain seq x y z
N MET A 1 -28.80 0.75 14.08
CA MET A 1 -27.78 0.51 13.02
C MET A 1 -26.97 1.78 12.86
N ALA A 2 -25.73 1.81 13.36
CA ALA A 2 -24.88 2.99 13.26
C ALA A 2 -24.47 3.21 11.79
N LYS A 3 -24.85 4.36 11.22
CA LYS A 3 -24.35 4.82 9.92
C LYS A 3 -22.86 5.10 10.10
N HIS A 4 -22.00 4.22 9.59
CA HIS A 4 -20.59 4.54 9.42
C HIS A 4 -20.50 5.66 8.36
N LEU A 5 -20.49 6.90 8.84
CA LEU A 5 -20.24 8.08 8.02
C LEU A 5 -18.81 7.97 7.47
N SER A 6 -18.68 8.09 6.14
CA SER A 6 -17.39 8.21 5.46
C SER A 6 -16.64 9.40 6.06
N ALA A 7 -15.44 9.17 6.60
CA ALA A 7 -14.60 10.24 7.14
C ALA A 7 -14.21 11.28 6.06
N THR A 8 -14.32 10.90 4.78
CA THR A 8 -13.95 11.71 3.62
C THR A 8 -15.15 12.24 2.82
N GLY A 9 -16.37 11.76 3.10
CA GLY A 9 -17.56 12.01 2.28
C GLY A 9 -17.52 11.36 0.89
N LYS A 10 -16.45 10.62 0.55
CA LYS A 10 -16.27 9.96 -0.74
C LYS A 10 -16.64 8.48 -0.67
N ASN A 11 -17.13 7.97 -1.80
CA ASN A 11 -17.40 6.55 -2.02
C ASN A 11 -16.33 5.97 -2.96
N CYS A 12 -15.87 4.77 -2.62
CA CYS A 12 -15.01 3.97 -3.46
C CYS A 12 -15.76 3.58 -4.75
N LYS A 13 -15.03 3.28 -5.83
CA LYS A 13 -15.59 2.69 -7.05
C LYS A 13 -16.44 1.44 -6.81
N CYS A 14 -16.23 0.69 -5.73
CA CYS A 14 -17.07 -0.45 -5.36
C CYS A 14 -18.39 -0.06 -4.64
N GLY A 15 -18.66 1.24 -4.46
CA GLY A 15 -19.84 1.80 -3.79
C GLY A 15 -19.73 1.96 -2.28
N LYS A 16 -18.67 1.44 -1.63
CA LYS A 16 -18.46 1.55 -0.17
C LYS A 16 -17.91 2.93 0.21
N PRO A 17 -18.25 3.47 1.40
CA PRO A 17 -17.61 4.67 1.92
C PRO A 17 -16.11 4.42 2.11
N ILE A 18 -15.30 5.43 1.80
CA ILE A 18 -13.85 5.40 2.06
C ILE A 18 -13.61 5.87 3.48
N ASP A 19 -13.07 4.98 4.31
CA ASP A 19 -12.60 5.31 5.65
C ASP A 19 -11.26 6.07 5.58
N SER A 20 -10.94 6.84 6.62
CA SER A 20 -9.67 7.58 6.70
C SER A 20 -8.45 6.65 6.80
N CYS A 21 -8.66 5.36 7.09
CA CYS A 21 -7.62 4.36 7.33
C CYS A 21 -7.68 3.24 6.27
N SER A 22 -7.80 3.61 5.00
CA SER A 22 -7.77 2.64 3.91
C SER A 22 -6.35 2.07 3.72
N ASP A 23 -6.27 0.87 3.17
CA ASP A 23 -5.00 0.26 2.77
C ASP A 23 -4.47 0.78 1.42
N THR A 24 -4.83 2.00 1.04
CA THR A 24 -4.42 2.61 -0.21
C THR A 24 -3.87 3.99 0.04
N ALA A 25 -2.76 4.31 -0.61
CA ALA A 25 -2.27 5.68 -0.66
C ALA A 25 -3.23 6.61 -1.47
N GLU A 26 -4.13 6.00 -2.24
CA GLU A 26 -5.14 6.63 -3.11
C GLU A 26 -6.49 6.90 -2.43
N ASP A 27 -7.15 7.97 -2.88
CA ASP A 27 -8.41 8.51 -2.34
C ASP A 27 -9.68 7.93 -2.97
N ASP A 28 -9.57 7.06 -3.98
CA ASP A 28 -10.73 6.53 -4.72
C ASP A 28 -11.07 5.08 -4.35
N TYR A 29 -10.28 4.47 -3.45
CA TYR A 29 -10.33 3.05 -3.15
C TYR A 29 -10.44 2.80 -1.64
N CYS A 30 -11.33 1.90 -1.23
CA CYS A 30 -11.52 1.55 0.19
C CYS A 30 -10.58 0.43 0.67
N SER A 31 -9.85 -0.21 -0.23
CA SER A 31 -8.90 -1.29 0.08
C SER A 31 -7.92 -1.50 -1.07
N LEU A 32 -6.79 -2.14 -0.76
CA LEU A 32 -5.84 -2.62 -1.77
C LEU A 32 -6.54 -3.47 -2.84
N TYR A 33 -7.47 -4.33 -2.42
CA TYR A 33 -8.24 -5.15 -3.35
C TYR A 33 -8.99 -4.28 -4.36
N CYS A 34 -9.74 -3.28 -3.88
CA CYS A 34 -10.51 -2.42 -4.78
C CYS A 34 -9.59 -1.64 -5.72
N HIS A 35 -8.46 -1.13 -5.22
CA HIS A 35 -7.47 -0.48 -6.05
C HIS A 35 -7.03 -1.40 -7.20
N ARG A 36 -6.47 -2.58 -6.86
CA ARG A 36 -5.99 -3.55 -7.84
C ARG A 36 -7.09 -4.03 -8.80
N PHE A 37 -8.28 -4.35 -8.29
CA PHE A 37 -9.41 -4.80 -9.11
C PHE A 37 -9.71 -3.81 -10.25
N TYR A 38 -9.76 -2.51 -9.94
CA TYR A 38 -10.14 -1.48 -10.91
C TYR A 38 -8.96 -0.94 -11.73
N THR A 39 -7.73 -0.95 -11.21
CA THR A 39 -6.54 -0.48 -11.94
C THR A 39 -5.99 -1.54 -12.89
N GLU A 40 -6.10 -2.83 -12.54
CA GLU A 40 -5.64 -3.95 -13.37
C GLU A 40 -6.73 -4.48 -14.33
N GLY A 41 -7.95 -3.91 -14.29
CA GLY A 41 -9.02 -4.25 -15.22
C GLY A 41 -9.70 -5.61 -14.97
N HIS A 42 -9.68 -6.10 -13.74
CA HIS A 42 -10.38 -7.34 -13.36
C HIS A 42 -11.89 -7.22 -13.56
N GLN A 43 -12.54 -8.36 -13.81
CA GLN A 43 -13.98 -8.45 -13.97
C GLN A 43 -14.58 -9.39 -12.94
N LYS A 44 -15.86 -9.16 -12.59
CA LYS A 44 -16.57 -10.10 -11.73
C LYS A 44 -16.80 -11.41 -12.47
N ILE A 45 -16.69 -12.51 -11.74
CA ILE A 45 -16.89 -13.87 -12.26
C ILE A 45 -18.19 -14.46 -11.72
N PRO A 46 -18.79 -15.46 -12.38
CA PRO A 46 -19.93 -16.20 -11.85
C PRO A 46 -19.62 -16.79 -10.47
N LEU A 47 -20.60 -16.80 -9.56
CA LEU A 47 -20.43 -17.39 -8.23
C LEU A 47 -20.08 -18.88 -8.31
N SER A 48 -20.72 -19.60 -9.24
CA SER A 48 -20.56 -21.04 -9.46
C SER A 48 -20.88 -21.41 -10.92
N ASP A 49 -20.31 -22.51 -11.42
CA ASP A 49 -20.60 -23.06 -12.76
C ASP A 49 -21.85 -23.95 -12.77
N SER A 50 -22.51 -24.13 -11.63
CA SER A 50 -23.69 -25.00 -11.52
C SER A 50 -24.89 -24.43 -12.28
N LYS A 51 -25.46 -25.24 -13.18
CA LYS A 51 -26.66 -24.91 -13.97
C LYS A 51 -27.91 -24.67 -13.12
N HIS A 52 -27.88 -24.99 -11.83
CA HIS A 52 -29.01 -24.87 -10.92
C HIS A 52 -29.17 -23.49 -10.28
N HIS A 53 -28.17 -22.60 -10.34
CA HIS A 53 -28.34 -21.23 -9.87
C HIS A 53 -28.58 -20.28 -11.05
N LYS A 54 -29.76 -20.37 -11.67
CA LYS A 54 -30.13 -19.60 -12.87
C LYS A 54 -30.08 -18.07 -12.71
N ASN A 55 -29.85 -17.56 -11.49
CA ASN A 55 -29.63 -16.14 -11.14
C ASN A 55 -28.30 -15.94 -10.39
N HIS A 56 -27.20 -16.54 -10.86
CA HIS A 56 -25.89 -16.45 -10.18
C HIS A 56 -25.50 -14.99 -9.92
N PRO A 57 -25.33 -14.57 -8.66
CA PRO A 57 -24.74 -13.27 -8.38
C PRO A 57 -23.29 -13.28 -8.88
N MET A 58 -22.88 -12.21 -9.56
CA MET A 58 -21.49 -12.03 -9.96
C MET A 58 -20.64 -11.71 -8.73
N LYS A 59 -19.55 -12.46 -8.52
CA LYS A 59 -18.62 -12.25 -7.39
C LYS A 59 -17.32 -11.60 -7.85
N TYR A 60 -16.68 -10.92 -6.91
CA TYR A 60 -15.32 -10.42 -7.08
C TYR A 60 -14.33 -11.61 -6.98
N PRO A 61 -13.45 -11.83 -7.98
CA PRO A 61 -12.49 -12.92 -7.97
C PRO A 61 -11.38 -12.68 -6.93
N PRO A 62 -10.73 -13.71 -6.36
CA PRO A 62 -9.47 -13.49 -5.64
C PRO A 62 -8.42 -12.90 -6.60
N ILE A 63 -7.59 -11.98 -6.09
CA ILE A 63 -6.47 -11.40 -6.83
C ILE A 63 -5.16 -11.90 -6.22
N GLU A 64 -4.28 -12.48 -7.04
CA GLU A 64 -2.98 -12.97 -6.61
C GLU A 64 -2.04 -11.81 -6.21
N GLN A 65 -1.41 -11.88 -5.04
CA GLN A 65 -0.53 -10.85 -4.46
C GLN A 65 0.67 -11.50 -3.77
N ASN A 66 1.83 -10.84 -3.83
CA ASN A 66 3.00 -11.24 -3.04
C ASN A 66 2.98 -10.59 -1.65
N CYS A 67 3.37 -11.35 -0.63
CA CYS A 67 3.51 -10.85 0.73
C CYS A 67 4.64 -9.83 0.81
N ASP A 68 4.36 -8.67 1.40
CA ASP A 68 5.37 -7.63 1.62
C ASP A 68 6.54 -8.10 2.47
N MET A 69 6.36 -9.13 3.31
CA MET A 69 7.41 -9.65 4.20
C MET A 69 8.15 -10.84 3.60
N CYS A 70 7.52 -11.98 3.37
CA CYS A 70 8.24 -13.17 2.89
C CYS A 70 8.38 -13.24 1.36
N GLY A 71 7.55 -12.51 0.61
CA GLY A 71 7.46 -12.62 -0.85
C GLY A 71 6.54 -13.73 -1.34
N ASP A 72 6.07 -14.63 -0.47
CA ASP A 72 5.18 -15.71 -0.86
C ASP A 72 3.88 -15.17 -1.45
N THR A 73 3.41 -15.88 -2.47
CA THR A 73 2.18 -15.56 -3.18
C THR A 73 0.95 -16.03 -2.40
N PHE A 74 -0.05 -15.17 -2.26
CA PHE A 74 -1.33 -15.48 -1.63
C PHE A 74 -2.49 -14.75 -2.33
N ASN A 75 -3.71 -15.19 -2.05
CA ASN A 75 -4.90 -14.60 -2.63
C ASN A 75 -5.46 -13.47 -1.77
N LEU A 76 -5.51 -12.28 -2.34
CA LEU A 76 -6.23 -11.13 -1.81
C LEU A 76 -7.72 -11.28 -2.14
N GLY A 77 -8.54 -11.58 -1.13
CA GLY A 77 -9.99 -11.68 -1.28
C GLY A 77 -10.72 -10.34 -1.18
N TYR A 78 -11.84 -10.20 -1.89
CA TYR A 78 -12.77 -9.09 -1.66
C TYR A 78 -13.52 -9.29 -0.34
N ASN A 79 -13.38 -8.39 0.62
CA ASN A 79 -14.17 -8.43 1.87
C ASN A 79 -15.38 -7.51 1.80
N ASP A 80 -16.57 -8.09 1.83
CA ASP A 80 -17.81 -7.49 2.26
C ASP A 80 -17.97 -7.60 3.78
N ALA A 81 -17.88 -6.44 4.45
CA ALA A 81 -18.46 -6.18 5.76
C ALA A 81 -17.85 -6.81 7.04
N SER A 82 -16.84 -7.68 7.04
CA SER A 82 -16.12 -8.00 8.29
C SER A 82 -14.64 -8.32 8.07
N GLY A 83 -13.77 -7.70 8.87
CA GLY A 83 -12.34 -7.55 8.57
C GLY A 83 -11.57 -8.86 8.44
N ARG A 84 -10.68 -8.94 7.43
CA ARG A 84 -9.42 -9.72 7.40
C ARG A 84 -8.63 -9.64 6.09
N ASN A 85 -9.23 -9.32 4.93
CA ASN A 85 -8.48 -9.29 3.65
C ASN A 85 -8.09 -7.89 3.17
N ARG A 86 -7.59 -7.10 4.11
CA ARG A 86 -6.82 -5.87 3.89
C ARG A 86 -5.33 -6.16 3.72
N SER A 87 -4.97 -7.45 3.74
CA SER A 87 -3.65 -7.87 4.15
C SER A 87 -2.64 -7.71 3.01
N ARG A 88 -1.56 -6.98 3.29
CA ARG A 88 -0.30 -6.99 2.53
C ARG A 88 0.62 -8.15 2.96
N PHE A 89 0.16 -8.96 3.91
CA PHE A 89 0.90 -10.07 4.51
C PHE A 89 0.13 -11.37 4.31
N CYS A 90 0.81 -12.45 3.92
CA CYS A 90 0.18 -13.76 3.79
C CYS A 90 -0.28 -14.32 5.15
N SER A 91 0.32 -13.85 6.25
CA SER A 91 0.03 -14.33 7.59
C SER A 91 0.19 -13.26 8.66
N ARG A 92 -0.34 -13.57 9.86
CA ARG A 92 -0.19 -12.72 11.05
C ARG A 92 1.28 -12.66 11.49
N GLU A 93 1.99 -13.77 11.37
CA GLU A 93 3.41 -13.92 11.71
C GLU A 93 4.26 -12.97 10.86
N CYS A 94 4.03 -12.90 9.55
CA CYS A 94 4.70 -11.95 8.66
C CYS A 94 4.50 -10.48 9.08
N TYR A 95 3.30 -10.12 9.52
CA TYR A 95 3.05 -8.78 10.05
C TYR A 95 3.78 -8.52 11.36
N PHE A 96 3.78 -9.49 12.28
CA PHE A 96 4.47 -9.34 13.57
C PHE A 96 5.99 -9.32 13.43
N GLU A 97 6.54 -10.09 12.50
CA GLU A 97 7.95 -10.07 12.13
C GLU A 97 8.35 -8.68 11.63
N LEU A 98 7.56 -8.09 10.73
CA LEU A 98 7.81 -6.73 10.26
C LEU A 98 7.85 -5.73 11.42
N ILE A 99 6.79 -5.65 12.24
CA ILE A 99 6.71 -4.63 13.28
C ILE A 99 7.72 -4.86 14.43
N GLY A 100 8.12 -6.12 14.65
CA GLY A 100 9.12 -6.50 15.64
C GLY A 100 10.57 -6.31 15.18
N SER A 101 10.81 -6.22 13.87
CA SER A 101 12.17 -6.22 13.29
C SER A 101 13.06 -5.03 13.72
N ARG A 102 12.48 -3.83 13.86
CA ARG A 102 13.24 -2.60 14.14
C ARG A 102 12.37 -1.50 14.71
N ARG A 103 12.99 -0.61 15.48
CA ARG A 103 12.35 0.66 15.89
C ARG A 103 11.81 1.41 14.66
N HIS A 104 10.53 1.78 14.75
CA HIS A 104 9.76 2.45 13.69
C HIS A 104 9.63 1.65 12.38
N ALA A 105 9.69 0.31 12.43
CA ALA A 105 9.55 -0.55 11.25
C ALA A 105 8.25 -0.29 10.48
N LYS A 106 7.10 -0.23 11.16
CA LYS A 106 5.80 0.10 10.54
C LYS A 106 5.85 1.41 9.75
N LYS A 107 6.47 2.46 10.31
CA LYS A 107 6.58 3.77 9.66
C LYS A 107 7.45 3.70 8.40
N LYS A 108 8.56 2.98 8.46
CA LYS A 108 9.44 2.76 7.31
C LYS A 108 8.74 1.97 6.21
N TRP A 109 7.99 0.94 6.59
CA TRP A 109 7.21 0.12 5.68
C TRP A 109 6.13 0.94 4.98
N ILE A 110 5.43 1.80 5.70
CA ILE A 110 4.44 2.72 5.12
C ILE A 110 5.09 3.62 4.05
N ILE A 111 6.32 4.12 4.26
CA ILE A 111 7.01 4.92 3.25
C ILE A 111 7.26 4.11 1.98
N LEU A 112 7.82 2.90 2.11
CA LEU A 112 8.10 2.01 0.97
C LEU A 112 6.83 1.63 0.22
N ARG A 113 5.77 1.30 0.97
CA ARG A 113 4.45 1.00 0.42
C ARG A 113 3.86 2.17 -0.37
N ILE A 114 3.99 3.40 0.11
CA ILE A 114 3.48 4.57 -0.62
C ILE A 114 4.26 4.77 -1.92
N LEU A 115 5.58 4.56 -1.90
CA LEU A 115 6.41 4.62 -3.11
C LEU A 115 6.06 3.51 -4.11
N ASP A 116 5.81 2.29 -3.64
CA ASP A 116 5.34 1.15 -4.44
C ASP A 116 4.00 1.46 -5.14
N GLN A 117 3.07 2.11 -4.43
CA GLN A 117 1.72 2.37 -4.96
C GLN A 117 1.60 3.64 -5.81
N ARG A 118 2.38 4.68 -5.50
CA ARG A 118 2.20 6.04 -6.02
C ARG A 118 3.49 6.75 -6.43
N GLY A 119 4.63 6.09 -6.26
CA GLY A 119 5.90 6.62 -6.69
C GLY A 119 5.86 6.97 -8.19
N PRO A 120 6.67 7.94 -8.62
CA PRO A 120 7.65 8.70 -7.84
C PRO A 120 7.07 9.87 -7.04
N LEU A 121 7.62 10.15 -5.85
CA LEU A 121 7.10 11.20 -4.95
C LEU A 121 8.18 12.00 -4.23
N THR A 122 7.90 13.26 -3.92
CA THR A 122 8.75 14.08 -3.04
C THR A 122 8.59 13.71 -1.56
N SER A 123 9.56 14.07 -0.73
CA SER A 123 9.43 13.91 0.74
C SER A 123 8.23 14.65 1.34
N GLY A 124 7.81 15.76 0.72
CA GLY A 124 6.64 16.52 1.18
C GLY A 124 5.33 15.82 0.86
N GLU A 125 5.19 15.26 -0.34
CA GLU A 125 4.02 14.48 -0.75
C GLU A 125 3.91 13.18 0.03
N LEU A 126 5.03 12.46 0.20
CA LEU A 126 5.10 11.30 1.09
C LEU A 126 4.60 11.66 2.49
N GLY A 127 5.06 12.78 3.03
CA GLY A 127 4.63 13.25 4.35
C GLY A 127 3.11 13.42 4.46
N LYS A 128 2.49 14.07 3.48
CA LYS A 128 1.03 14.28 3.43
C LYS A 128 0.25 12.98 3.31
N ILE A 129 0.74 12.01 2.53
CA ILE A 129 0.08 10.72 2.35
C ILE A 129 0.21 9.87 3.62
N MET A 130 1.36 9.91 4.30
CA MET A 130 1.60 9.17 5.54
C MET A 130 0.60 9.54 6.65
N ASP A 131 0.14 10.79 6.69
CA ASP A 131 -0.84 11.25 7.68
C ASP A 131 -2.17 10.47 7.60
N LYS A 132 -2.53 9.93 6.42
CA LYS A 132 -3.70 9.04 6.25
C LYS A 132 -3.53 7.71 6.97
N PHE A 133 -2.30 7.23 7.13
CA PHE A 133 -1.99 5.99 7.82
C PHE A 133 -1.77 6.19 9.34
N ASP A 134 -2.33 7.27 9.90
CA ASP A 134 -2.14 7.70 11.29
C ASP A 134 -0.66 7.75 11.70
N THR A 135 0.20 8.10 10.74
CA THR A 135 1.65 8.08 10.90
C THR A 135 2.22 9.40 10.45
N LYS A 136 2.46 10.33 11.39
CA LYS A 136 2.95 11.68 11.05
C LYS A 136 4.20 11.66 10.18
N GLY A 137 4.08 12.22 8.99
CA GLY A 137 5.16 12.36 8.03
C GLY A 137 5.94 13.66 8.22
N ASN A 138 7.27 13.59 8.36
CA ASN A 138 8.12 14.77 8.37
C ASN A 138 9.12 14.66 7.21
N ALA A 139 9.08 15.60 6.27
CA ALA A 139 9.91 15.58 5.08
C ALA A 139 11.42 15.45 5.39
N ARG A 140 11.91 16.08 6.46
CA ARG A 140 13.30 15.94 6.92
C ARG A 140 13.61 14.52 7.37
N VAL A 141 12.72 13.92 8.16
CA VAL A 141 12.88 12.54 8.66
C VAL A 141 12.79 11.53 7.52
N ILE A 142 11.87 11.76 6.58
CA ILE A 142 11.72 10.94 5.36
C ILE A 142 13.01 11.00 4.54
N GLY A 143 13.52 12.20 4.24
CA GLY A 143 14.78 12.36 3.51
C GLY A 143 15.96 11.66 4.19
N SER A 144 16.08 11.74 5.53
CA SER A 144 17.10 10.98 6.27
C SER A 144 16.89 9.46 6.21
N THR A 145 15.64 9.00 6.16
CA THR A 145 15.29 7.57 6.04
C THR A 145 15.64 7.02 4.66
N MET A 146 15.51 7.83 3.60
CA MET A 146 15.84 7.41 2.23
C MET A 146 17.33 7.21 1.99
N ARG A 147 18.21 7.97 2.67
CA ARG A 147 19.68 7.89 2.45
C ARG A 147 20.25 6.47 2.46
N PRO A 148 20.01 5.63 3.50
CA PRO A 148 20.51 4.26 3.50
C PRO A 148 19.86 3.37 2.43
N TRP A 149 18.65 3.68 1.96
CA TRP A 149 17.99 2.93 0.89
C TRP A 149 18.55 3.30 -0.49
N ILE A 150 18.85 4.58 -0.71
CA ILE A 150 19.56 5.07 -1.90
C ILE A 150 20.96 4.48 -1.98
N ALA A 151 21.71 4.49 -0.86
CA ALA A 151 23.06 3.91 -0.82
C ALA A 151 23.08 2.40 -1.13
N LYS A 152 21.95 1.70 -0.93
CA LYS A 152 21.77 0.28 -1.24
C LYS A 152 21.18 0.03 -2.64
N GLY A 153 20.87 1.08 -3.39
CA GLY A 153 20.22 0.97 -4.71
C GLY A 153 18.77 0.49 -4.65
N TRP A 154 18.09 0.64 -3.52
CA TRP A 154 16.68 0.24 -3.39
C TRP A 154 15.70 1.36 -3.76
N VAL A 155 16.15 2.60 -3.63
CA VAL A 155 15.36 3.79 -3.92
C VAL A 155 16.23 4.71 -4.76
N ASP A 156 15.72 5.14 -5.90
CA ASP A 156 16.37 6.15 -6.72
C ASP A 156 15.95 7.56 -6.28
N ARG A 157 16.82 8.52 -6.56
CA ARG A 157 16.61 9.93 -6.26
C ARG A 157 17.04 10.79 -7.45
N TYR A 158 16.14 11.64 -7.90
CA TYR A 158 16.40 12.56 -9.01
C TYR A 158 15.75 13.93 -8.78
N ASP A 159 16.18 14.91 -9.58
CA ASP A 159 15.64 16.27 -9.54
C ASP A 159 14.18 16.25 -10.00
N ALA A 160 13.30 16.91 -9.22
CA ALA A 160 11.89 17.00 -9.55
C ALA A 160 11.62 17.93 -10.74
N GLY A 161 12.59 18.77 -11.12
CA GLY A 161 12.42 19.79 -12.17
C GLY A 161 11.69 21.04 -11.69
N TYR A 162 11.31 21.11 -10.42
CA TYR A 162 10.64 22.25 -9.80
C TYR A 162 11.13 22.47 -8.36
N SER A 163 10.86 23.68 -7.85
CA SER A 163 11.27 24.13 -6.52
C SER A 163 10.09 24.34 -5.59
N ASP A 164 10.34 24.35 -4.29
CA ASP A 164 9.37 24.81 -3.31
C ASP A 164 9.21 26.34 -3.33
N LYS A 165 8.29 26.85 -2.51
CA LYS A 165 8.00 28.29 -2.37
C LYS A 165 9.19 29.13 -1.88
N PHE A 166 10.26 28.50 -1.40
CA PHE A 166 11.50 29.14 -0.97
C PHE A 166 12.62 29.00 -2.00
N GLY A 167 12.31 28.51 -3.21
CA GLY A 167 13.28 28.31 -4.29
C GLY A 167 14.15 27.07 -4.13
N LYS A 168 13.91 26.21 -3.12
CA LYS A 168 14.68 24.99 -2.94
C LYS A 168 14.21 23.94 -3.94
N LYS A 169 15.15 23.45 -4.77
CA LYS A 169 14.90 22.34 -5.69
C LYS A 169 14.40 21.10 -4.94
N LEU A 170 13.31 20.54 -5.41
CA LEU A 170 12.73 19.33 -4.85
C LEU A 170 13.38 18.08 -5.45
N GLN A 171 13.24 16.97 -4.74
CA GLN A 171 13.78 15.67 -5.14
C GLN A 171 12.64 14.68 -5.13
N LEU A 172 12.53 13.90 -6.20
CA LEU A 172 11.65 12.75 -6.29
C LEU A 172 12.38 11.52 -5.79
N TYR A 173 11.63 10.63 -5.16
CA TYR A 173 12.07 9.31 -4.76
C TYR A 173 11.20 8.27 -5.46
N GLU A 174 11.83 7.24 -5.97
CA GLU A 174 11.19 6.12 -6.66
C GLU A 174 11.69 4.82 -6.06
N LEU A 175 10.79 3.89 -5.77
CA LEU A 175 11.17 2.55 -5.33
C LEU A 175 11.58 1.75 -6.56
N VAL A 176 12.83 1.30 -6.62
CA VAL A 176 13.36 0.48 -7.74
C VAL A 176 13.57 -0.97 -7.35
N TYR A 177 13.42 -1.29 -6.06
CA TYR A 177 13.51 -2.65 -5.55
C TYR A 177 12.22 -3.43 -5.86
N ASP A 178 12.38 -4.62 -6.46
CA ASP A 178 11.30 -5.50 -6.93
C ASP A 178 10.95 -6.64 -5.96
N GLY A 179 11.73 -6.81 -4.89
CA GLY A 179 11.49 -7.84 -3.87
C GLY A 179 10.55 -7.42 -2.74
N PRO A 180 10.44 -8.23 -1.67
CA PRO A 180 9.54 -7.96 -0.55
C PRO A 180 9.97 -6.72 0.24
N ILE A 181 9.20 -5.63 0.18
CA ILE A 181 9.57 -4.34 0.78
C ILE A 181 9.72 -4.39 2.32
N GLY A 182 9.09 -5.36 2.98
CA GLY A 182 9.23 -5.61 4.42
C GLY A 182 10.63 -6.11 4.80
N GLN A 183 11.27 -6.89 3.92
CA GLN A 183 12.64 -7.37 4.13
C GLN A 183 13.66 -6.22 4.15
N MET A 184 13.41 -5.14 3.40
CA MET A 184 14.26 -3.93 3.40
C MET A 184 14.43 -3.30 4.80
N ILE A 185 13.50 -3.59 5.71
CA ILE A 185 13.47 -3.04 7.07
C ILE A 185 14.09 -4.00 8.08
N HIS A 186 14.10 -5.29 7.74
CA HIS A 186 14.63 -6.34 8.59
C HIS A 186 16.15 -6.20 8.74
N PRO A 187 16.69 -6.20 9.98
CA PRO A 187 18.09 -5.87 10.24
C PRO A 187 19.09 -6.84 9.61
N ASN A 188 18.69 -8.11 9.43
CA ASN A 188 19.53 -9.18 8.89
C ASN A 188 19.27 -9.46 7.40
N TYR A 189 18.46 -8.65 6.72
CA TYR A 189 18.21 -8.88 5.31
C TYR A 189 19.44 -8.49 4.47
N THR A 190 20.07 -9.50 3.89
CA THR A 190 20.98 -9.37 2.76
C THR A 190 20.15 -9.61 1.52
N ALA A 191 20.09 -8.62 0.62
CA ALA A 191 19.46 -8.82 -0.68
C ALA A 191 20.16 -10.02 -1.34
N LYS A 192 19.39 -11.03 -1.76
CA LYS A 192 19.93 -12.07 -2.63
C LYS A 192 20.19 -11.38 -3.97
N ILE A 193 21.47 -11.10 -4.24
CA ILE A 193 21.95 -10.67 -5.56
C ILE A 193 22.06 -11.92 -6.43
#